data_AF-M1D330-F1
#
_entry.id   AF-M1D330-F1
#
_cell.length_a   1.000
_cell.length_b   1.000
_cell.length_c   1.000
_cell.angle_alpha   90.00
_cell.angle_beta   90.00
_cell.angle_gamma   90.00
#
_symmetry.space_group_name_H-M   'P 1'
#
loop_
_entity.id
_entity.type
_entity.pdbx_description
1 polymer ?
#
loop_
_entity_poly.entity_id
_entity_poly.type
_entity_poly.pdbx_seq_one_letter_code
_entity_poly.pdbx_strand_id
1 'polypeptide(L)'
;MAEFRGEKLSTEIAEDLFVGWLGTLEWSWRVVAGQNPAYDQFPCQYQLFYRGKARGSFWYEPVFQVKTLEGDLVWRRRKYRVKRGKATGTFHFSVLDNGVVSNEFWTIVDVSDDLSWGLFHYHGAARVAGQSYTGAVLVSPDGQYPAEKEKQRLISALDRCGIKEWELFNVDNCSCENVPLGIPDGSSLHSIIQVNEQTHSSV
;
A
#
# COMPACT_ATOMS: atom_id res chain seq x y z
N MET A 1 0.39 -6.22 13.65
CA MET A 1 -0.79 -5.64 14.32
C MET A 1 -1.75 -6.74 14.78
N ALA A 2 -2.41 -6.61 15.95
CA ALA A 2 -3.33 -7.63 16.49
C ALA A 2 -4.77 -7.12 16.68
N GLU A 3 -4.95 -5.81 16.84
CA GLU A 3 -6.21 -5.12 17.07
C GLU A 3 -6.23 -3.82 16.27
N PHE A 4 -7.43 -3.32 15.91
CA PHE A 4 -7.66 -2.03 15.29
C PHE A 4 -8.86 -1.35 15.97
N ARG A 5 -8.73 -0.10 16.40
CA ARG A 5 -9.81 0.63 17.11
C ARG A 5 -10.43 -0.15 18.29
N GLY A 6 -9.63 -0.95 19.00
CA GLY A 6 -10.07 -1.77 20.13
C GLY A 6 -10.77 -3.09 19.76
N GLU A 7 -10.92 -3.39 18.46
CA GLU A 7 -11.46 -4.66 17.99
C GLU A 7 -10.34 -5.59 17.54
N LYS A 8 -10.51 -6.90 17.78
CA LYS A 8 -9.56 -7.91 17.29
C LYS A 8 -9.48 -7.86 15.78
N LEU A 9 -8.27 -7.84 15.23
CA LEU A 9 -8.05 -7.81 13.79
C LEU A 9 -8.67 -9.06 13.15
N SER A 10 -9.73 -8.83 12.37
CA SER A 10 -10.37 -9.84 11.52
C SER A 10 -9.81 -9.76 10.10
N THR A 11 -10.18 -10.71 9.25
CA THR A 11 -9.69 -10.69 7.87
C THR A 11 -10.33 -9.57 7.07
N GLU A 12 -11.59 -9.31 7.33
CA GLU A 12 -12.38 -8.26 6.71
C GLU A 12 -11.87 -6.87 7.13
N ILE A 13 -11.53 -6.69 8.41
CA ILE A 13 -10.87 -5.46 8.88
C ILE A 13 -9.50 -5.31 8.20
N ALA A 14 -8.68 -6.36 8.14
CA ALA A 14 -7.36 -6.28 7.52
C ALA A 14 -7.42 -5.92 6.02
N GLU A 15 -8.39 -6.48 5.28
CA GLU A 15 -8.64 -6.08 3.89
C GLU A 15 -9.12 -4.62 3.80
N ASP A 16 -10.01 -4.19 4.70
CA ASP A 16 -10.49 -2.80 4.76
C ASP A 16 -9.37 -1.79 5.06
N LEU A 17 -8.40 -2.15 5.91
CA LEU A 17 -7.21 -1.33 6.15
C LEU A 17 -6.38 -1.14 4.88
N PHE A 18 -6.32 -2.15 4.00
CA PHE A 18 -5.73 -1.99 2.69
C PHE A 18 -6.58 -1.15 1.76
N VAL A 19 -7.91 -1.34 1.74
CA VAL A 19 -8.83 -0.49 0.95
C VAL A 19 -8.67 0.99 1.33
N GLY A 20 -8.44 1.29 2.61
CA GLY A 20 -8.00 2.59 3.09
C GLY A 20 -9.00 3.69 2.74
N TRP A 21 -8.58 4.65 1.91
CA TRP A 21 -9.41 5.79 1.54
C TRP A 21 -10.23 5.59 0.27
N LEU A 22 -10.10 4.45 -0.40
CA LEU A 22 -10.77 4.21 -1.67
C LEU A 22 -12.30 4.23 -1.48
N GLY A 23 -12.97 5.08 -2.24
CA GLY A 23 -14.40 5.37 -2.16
C GLY A 23 -14.69 6.79 -1.71
N THR A 24 -13.93 7.28 -0.73
CA THR A 24 -13.90 8.70 -0.36
C THR A 24 -12.89 9.45 -1.24
N LEU A 25 -11.74 8.83 -1.50
CA LEU A 25 -10.77 9.24 -2.49
C LEU A 25 -10.80 8.26 -3.69
N GLU A 26 -10.13 8.64 -4.77
CA GLU A 26 -9.97 7.79 -5.97
C GLU A 26 -8.88 6.71 -5.81
N TRP A 27 -8.19 6.67 -4.68
CA TRP A 27 -7.14 5.70 -4.33
C TRP A 27 -7.26 5.22 -2.89
N SER A 28 -6.62 4.09 -2.59
CA SER A 28 -6.54 3.58 -1.21
C SER A 28 -5.53 4.34 -0.39
N TRP A 29 -4.33 4.48 -0.94
CA TRP A 29 -3.16 5.03 -0.26
C TRP A 29 -2.19 5.67 -1.25
N ARG A 30 -1.50 6.73 -0.85
CA ARG A 30 -0.30 7.24 -1.53
C ARG A 30 0.94 6.79 -0.77
N VAL A 31 1.98 6.39 -1.49
CA VAL A 31 3.27 6.06 -0.85
C VAL A 31 3.98 7.34 -0.49
N VAL A 32 4.37 7.45 0.77
CA VAL A 32 5.16 8.56 1.33
C VAL A 32 6.63 8.26 1.11
N ALA A 33 7.05 7.07 1.52
CA ALA A 33 8.42 6.61 1.46
C ALA A 33 8.45 5.07 1.48
N GLY A 34 9.51 4.48 0.95
CA GLY A 34 9.74 3.04 1.11
C GLY A 34 11.21 2.67 1.16
N GLN A 35 11.49 1.46 1.61
CA GLN A 35 12.84 1.03 1.95
C GLN A 35 13.60 0.47 0.72
N ASN A 36 12.90 -0.10 -0.26
CA ASN A 36 13.55 -0.74 -1.38
C ASN A 36 13.78 0.26 -2.53
N PRO A 37 15.02 0.64 -2.84
CA PRO A 37 15.29 1.66 -3.86
C PRO A 37 14.85 1.24 -5.27
N ALA A 38 14.79 -0.07 -5.56
CA ALA A 38 14.43 -0.55 -6.90
C ALA A 38 12.93 -0.45 -7.20
N TYR A 39 12.09 -0.45 -6.17
CA TYR A 39 10.63 -0.54 -6.32
C TYR A 39 9.89 0.63 -5.69
N ASP A 40 10.46 1.23 -4.63
CA ASP A 40 9.74 2.19 -3.78
C ASP A 40 10.19 3.65 -4.02
N GLN A 41 11.17 3.91 -4.89
CA GLN A 41 11.68 5.26 -5.17
C GLN A 41 11.04 5.91 -6.42
N PHE A 42 10.07 5.25 -7.06
CA PHE A 42 9.39 5.83 -8.21
C PHE A 42 8.56 7.05 -7.80
N PRO A 43 8.48 8.11 -8.62
CA PRO A 43 7.59 9.25 -8.34
C PRO A 43 6.12 8.86 -8.42
N CYS A 44 5.28 9.63 -7.73
CA CYS A 44 3.82 9.59 -7.83
C CYS A 44 3.21 8.20 -7.67
N GLN A 45 3.43 7.56 -6.52
CA GLN A 45 2.95 6.21 -6.26
C GLN A 45 1.60 6.19 -5.55
N TYR A 46 0.62 5.57 -6.21
CA TYR A 46 -0.71 5.29 -5.70
C TYR A 46 -0.90 3.79 -5.55
N GLN A 47 -1.65 3.41 -4.53
CA GLN A 47 -2.06 2.04 -4.29
C GLN A 47 -3.57 1.96 -4.38
N LEU A 48 -4.06 0.99 -5.14
CA LEU A 48 -5.47 0.64 -5.22
C LEU A 48 -5.67 -0.75 -4.64
N PHE A 49 -6.49 -0.87 -3.62
CA PHE A 49 -6.93 -2.14 -3.06
C PHE A 49 -8.45 -2.22 -3.12
N TYR A 50 -8.98 -3.30 -3.70
CA TYR A 50 -10.42 -3.43 -3.87
C TYR A 50 -10.84 -4.89 -3.99
N ARG A 51 -12.10 -5.16 -3.64
CA ARG A 51 -12.72 -6.48 -3.81
C ARG A 51 -13.33 -6.58 -5.20
N GLY A 52 -13.02 -7.64 -5.93
CA GLY A 52 -13.58 -7.88 -7.25
C GLY A 52 -14.98 -8.51 -7.19
N LYS A 53 -15.59 -8.69 -8.36
CA LYS A 53 -16.95 -9.27 -8.49
C LYS A 53 -17.08 -10.69 -7.94
N ALA A 54 -16.02 -11.50 -8.06
CA ALA A 54 -16.05 -12.88 -7.60
C ALA A 54 -15.92 -12.92 -6.07
N ARG A 55 -16.71 -13.79 -5.42
CA ARG A 55 -16.69 -13.95 -3.96
C ARG A 55 -15.27 -14.26 -3.48
N GLY A 56 -14.78 -13.47 -2.53
CA GLY A 56 -13.42 -13.60 -1.97
C GLY A 56 -12.29 -13.18 -2.90
N SER A 57 -12.59 -12.48 -4.01
CA SER A 57 -11.55 -11.88 -4.85
C SER A 57 -11.11 -10.53 -4.28
N PHE A 58 -9.80 -10.37 -4.09
CA PHE A 58 -9.17 -9.14 -3.64
C PHE A 58 -8.00 -8.81 -4.57
N TRP A 59 -7.88 -7.54 -4.95
CA TRP A 59 -6.95 -7.05 -5.95
C TRP A 59 -6.12 -5.91 -5.40
N TYR A 60 -4.88 -5.87 -5.84
CA TYR A 60 -3.95 -4.78 -5.58
C TYR A 60 -3.44 -4.26 -6.93
N GLU A 61 -3.49 -2.95 -7.12
CA GLU A 61 -2.92 -2.30 -8.30
C GLU A 61 -2.05 -1.11 -7.88
N PRO A 62 -0.70 -1.24 -7.92
CA PRO A 62 0.17 -0.09 -7.84
C PRO A 62 0.12 0.70 -9.14
N VAL A 63 0.01 2.02 -9.02
CA VAL A 63 0.08 2.98 -10.12
C VAL A 63 1.18 3.98 -9.80
N PHE A 64 2.18 4.08 -10.66
CA PHE A 64 3.38 4.89 -10.40
C PHE A 64 3.98 5.43 -11.67
N GLN A 65 4.76 6.51 -11.57
CA GLN A 65 5.50 7.03 -12.72
C GLN A 65 6.91 6.47 -12.75
N VAL A 66 7.44 6.22 -13.95
CA VAL A 66 8.86 5.93 -14.15
C VAL A 66 9.46 6.99 -15.06
N LYS A 67 10.69 7.40 -14.76
CA LYS A 67 11.46 8.31 -15.61
C LYS A 67 12.25 7.49 -16.62
N THR A 68 12.09 7.77 -17.90
CA THR A 68 12.87 7.13 -18.97
C THR A 68 14.30 7.69 -19.02
N LEU A 69 15.17 7.10 -19.85
CA LEU A 69 16.53 7.61 -20.06
C LEU A 69 16.52 9.00 -20.70
N GLU A 70 15.51 9.27 -21.52
CA GLU A 70 15.26 10.55 -22.21
C GLU A 70 14.67 11.61 -21.26
N GLY A 71 14.27 11.20 -20.05
CA GLY A 71 13.76 12.08 -19.01
C GLY A 71 12.23 12.19 -18.95
N ASP A 72 11.52 11.50 -19.83
CA ASP A 72 10.05 11.50 -19.87
C ASP A 72 9.46 10.74 -18.68
N LEU A 73 8.32 11.21 -18.16
CA LEU A 73 7.55 10.52 -17.13
C LEU A 73 6.45 9.68 -17.76
N VAL A 74 6.47 8.38 -17.48
CA VAL A 74 5.50 7.42 -18.03
C VAL A 74 4.79 6.70 -16.90
N TRP A 75 3.46 6.66 -16.94
CA TRP A 75 2.66 5.90 -16.00
C TRP A 75 2.80 4.40 -16.20
N ARG A 76 2.98 3.68 -15.10
CA ARG A 76 2.95 2.23 -14.99
C ARG A 76 1.84 1.84 -14.04
N ARG A 77 1.14 0.78 -14.42
CA ARG A 77 0.11 0.14 -13.62
C ARG A 77 0.32 -1.36 -13.70
N ARG A 78 0.15 -2.04 -12.57
CA ARG A 78 0.24 -3.50 -12.49
C ARG A 78 -0.96 -4.03 -11.73
N LYS A 79 -1.35 -5.27 -12.01
CA LYS A 79 -2.50 -5.90 -11.39
C LYS A 79 -2.13 -7.20 -10.70
N TYR A 80 -2.19 -7.18 -9.38
CA TYR A 80 -1.85 -8.29 -8.51
C TYR A 80 -3.13 -8.92 -7.98
N ARG A 81 -3.17 -10.25 -8.01
CA ARG A 81 -4.15 -11.00 -7.25
C ARG A 81 -3.67 -11.10 -5.81
N VAL A 82 -4.53 -10.74 -4.86
CA VAL A 82 -4.24 -10.83 -3.44
C VAL A 82 -4.93 -12.06 -2.85
N LYS A 83 -4.20 -12.85 -2.07
CA LYS A 83 -4.72 -13.97 -1.30
C LYS A 83 -4.40 -13.78 0.18
N ARG A 84 -5.34 -14.13 1.04
CA ARG A 84 -5.16 -14.14 2.50
C ARG A 84 -4.03 -15.12 2.87
N GLY A 85 -3.13 -14.69 3.76
CA GLY A 85 -2.12 -15.54 4.39
C GLY A 85 -2.73 -16.39 5.51
N LYS A 86 -1.88 -17.16 6.20
CA LYS A 86 -2.32 -18.01 7.33
C LYS A 86 -2.66 -17.21 8.58
N ALA A 87 -1.93 -16.13 8.82
CA ALA A 87 -2.16 -15.23 9.96
C ALA A 87 -2.96 -14.01 9.51
N THR A 88 -3.83 -13.49 10.36
CA THR A 88 -4.57 -12.26 10.05
C THR A 88 -3.60 -11.09 9.83
N GLY A 89 -3.91 -10.23 8.86
CA GLY A 89 -3.03 -9.12 8.48
C GLY A 89 -1.87 -9.53 7.57
N THR A 90 -1.79 -10.80 7.14
CA THR A 90 -0.79 -11.28 6.19
C THR A 90 -1.41 -11.72 4.88
N PHE A 91 -0.70 -11.54 3.77
CA PHE A 91 -1.23 -11.71 2.42
C PHE A 91 -0.16 -12.15 1.43
N HIS A 92 -0.58 -12.83 0.37
CA HIS A 92 0.24 -13.19 -0.78
C HIS A 92 -0.23 -12.41 -2.01
N PHE A 93 0.65 -11.60 -2.58
CA PHE A 93 0.39 -10.84 -3.79
C PHE A 93 1.09 -11.56 -4.94
N SER A 94 0.33 -11.87 -6.00
CA SER A 94 0.88 -12.56 -7.16
C SER A 94 0.52 -11.83 -8.45
N VAL A 95 1.51 -11.62 -9.30
CA VAL A 95 1.36 -11.10 -10.67
C VAL A 95 2.12 -12.00 -11.63
N LEU A 96 1.61 -12.12 -12.85
CA LEU A 96 2.34 -12.70 -13.98
C LEU A 96 2.82 -11.54 -14.84
N ASP A 97 4.12 -11.27 -14.86
CA ASP A 97 4.73 -10.24 -15.70
C ASP A 97 5.74 -10.91 -16.63
N ASN A 98 5.56 -10.76 -17.94
CA ASN A 98 6.42 -11.33 -18.99
C ASN A 98 6.78 -12.83 -18.80
N GLY A 99 5.82 -13.63 -18.33
CA GLY A 99 6.01 -15.07 -18.10
C GLY A 99 6.69 -15.44 -16.78
N VAL A 100 7.06 -14.45 -15.96
CA VAL A 100 7.59 -14.66 -14.60
C VAL A 100 6.49 -14.38 -13.60
N VAL A 101 6.20 -15.36 -12.74
CA VAL A 101 5.30 -15.16 -11.60
C VAL A 101 6.11 -14.52 -10.47
N SER A 102 5.79 -13.28 -10.14
CA SER A 102 6.21 -12.71 -8.86
C SER A 102 5.22 -13.13 -7.78
N ASN A 103 5.74 -13.51 -6.62
CA ASN A 103 4.96 -13.84 -5.44
C ASN A 103 5.60 -13.15 -4.24
N GLU A 104 4.83 -12.28 -3.61
CA GLU A 104 5.27 -11.44 -2.52
C GLU A 104 4.42 -11.72 -1.28
N PHE A 105 5.06 -11.81 -0.14
CA PHE A 105 4.39 -11.93 1.15
C PHE A 105 4.34 -10.58 1.83
N TRP A 106 3.13 -10.06 2.01
CA TRP A 106 2.85 -8.75 2.58
C TRP A 106 2.24 -8.88 3.98
N THR A 107 2.60 -7.96 4.87
CA THR A 107 2.12 -7.89 6.24
C THR A 107 1.74 -6.46 6.61
N ILE A 108 0.56 -6.27 7.19
CA ILE A 108 0.16 -5.01 7.81
C ILE A 108 0.88 -4.89 9.15
N VAL A 109 1.84 -3.96 9.22
CA VAL A 109 2.67 -3.77 10.41
C VAL A 109 1.88 -2.96 11.43
N ASP A 110 1.40 -1.80 10.99
CA ASP A 110 0.57 -0.88 11.76
C ASP A 110 -0.25 0.03 10.81
N VAL A 111 -1.40 0.48 11.29
CA VAL A 111 -2.20 1.53 10.65
C VAL A 111 -2.79 2.39 11.76
N SER A 112 -2.65 3.71 11.62
CA SER A 112 -3.27 4.68 12.51
C SER A 112 -4.78 4.49 12.60
N ASP A 113 -5.37 4.71 13.78
CA ASP A 113 -6.80 4.49 13.97
C ASP A 113 -7.66 5.43 13.13
N ASP A 114 -7.17 6.62 12.79
CA ASP A 114 -7.83 7.58 11.90
C ASP A 114 -7.49 7.39 10.42
N LEU A 115 -6.70 6.36 10.08
CA LEU A 115 -6.19 6.10 8.72
C LEU A 115 -5.32 7.25 8.15
N SER A 116 -4.76 8.12 9.00
CA SER A 116 -3.81 9.17 8.59
C SER A 116 -2.50 8.62 8.03
N TRP A 117 -2.13 7.40 8.40
CA TRP A 117 -1.00 6.65 7.85
C TRP A 117 -1.12 5.13 8.06
N GLY A 118 -0.39 4.39 7.24
CA GLY A 118 -0.19 2.94 7.37
C GLY A 118 1.25 2.53 7.03
N LEU A 119 1.71 1.41 7.58
CA LEU A 119 3.01 0.82 7.27
C LEU A 119 2.82 -0.65 6.89
N PHE A 120 3.25 -0.99 5.68
CA PHE A 120 3.14 -2.34 5.14
C PHE A 120 4.54 -2.89 4.84
N HIS A 121 4.82 -4.10 5.31
CA HIS A 121 6.09 -4.77 5.10
C HIS A 121 5.92 -5.93 4.12
N TYR A 122 6.89 -6.13 3.25
CA TYR A 122 6.84 -7.16 2.23
C TYR A 122 8.17 -7.88 2.05
N HIS A 123 8.08 -9.15 1.67
CA HIS A 123 9.20 -9.95 1.18
C HIS A 123 8.79 -10.63 -0.11
N GLY A 124 9.55 -10.42 -1.17
CA GLY A 124 9.34 -11.03 -2.46
C GLY A 124 10.52 -11.87 -2.90
N ALA A 125 10.27 -12.75 -3.86
CA ALA A 125 11.34 -13.46 -4.56
C ALA A 125 11.04 -13.52 -6.05
N ALA A 126 11.93 -12.94 -6.84
CA ALA A 126 11.99 -13.17 -8.28
C ALA A 126 12.80 -14.44 -8.53
N ARG A 127 12.17 -15.61 -8.30
CA ARG A 127 12.86 -16.91 -8.31
C ARG A 127 13.64 -17.18 -9.61
N VAL A 128 13.11 -16.74 -10.75
CA VAL A 128 13.76 -16.89 -12.07
C VAL A 128 15.03 -16.05 -12.16
N ALA A 129 15.07 -14.88 -11.52
CA ALA A 129 16.24 -14.00 -11.47
C ALA A 129 17.21 -14.33 -10.31
N GLY A 130 16.88 -15.31 -9.47
CA GLY A 130 17.71 -15.69 -8.32
C GLY A 130 17.80 -14.62 -7.22
N GLN A 131 16.84 -13.69 -7.16
CA GLN A 131 16.84 -12.58 -6.21
C GLN A 131 15.66 -12.65 -5.26
N SER A 132 15.94 -12.40 -3.98
CA SER A 132 14.95 -12.07 -2.96
C SER A 132 15.07 -10.60 -2.61
N TYR A 133 13.95 -9.98 -2.28
CA TYR A 133 13.90 -8.59 -1.84
C TYR A 133 12.98 -8.46 -0.63
N THR A 134 13.30 -7.52 0.23
CA THR A 134 12.46 -7.12 1.36
C THR A 134 12.28 -5.61 1.30
N GLY A 135 11.23 -5.11 1.91
CA GLY A 135 11.03 -3.69 2.08
C GLY A 135 9.81 -3.37 2.91
N ALA A 136 9.67 -2.10 3.27
CA ALA A 136 8.44 -1.56 3.83
C ALA A 136 8.05 -0.31 3.06
N VAL A 137 6.75 -0.10 2.91
CA VAL A 137 6.17 1.14 2.36
C VAL A 137 5.36 1.83 3.45
N LEU A 138 5.73 3.08 3.71
CA LEU A 138 4.96 4.02 4.50
C LEU A 138 3.96 4.72 3.58
N VAL A 139 2.70 4.73 3.97
CA VAL A 139 1.63 5.30 3.19
C VAL A 139 0.79 6.30 4.00
N SER A 140 0.19 7.25 3.29
CA SER A 140 -0.78 8.21 3.82
C SER A 140 -1.83 8.54 2.75
N PRO A 141 -2.94 9.23 3.09
CA PRO A 141 -3.98 9.54 2.12
C PRO A 141 -3.48 10.53 1.05
N ASP A 142 -2.64 11.48 1.46
CA ASP A 142 -2.19 12.61 0.64
C ASP A 142 -0.71 12.50 0.20
N GLY A 143 -0.01 11.46 0.64
CA GLY A 143 1.41 11.25 0.34
C GLY A 143 2.35 12.11 1.17
N GLN A 144 1.83 12.79 2.20
CA GLN A 144 2.62 13.54 3.18
C GLN A 144 3.10 12.63 4.31
N TYR A 145 4.22 13.00 4.90
CA TYR A 145 4.76 12.30 6.06
C TYR A 145 3.80 12.41 7.27
N PRO A 146 3.65 11.35 8.09
CA PRO A 146 2.81 11.41 9.29
C PRO A 146 3.20 12.57 10.20
N ALA A 147 2.19 13.17 10.86
CA ALA A 147 2.40 14.28 11.79
C ALA A 147 3.33 13.90 12.96
N GLU A 148 4.04 14.87 13.52
CA GLU A 148 5.04 14.65 14.58
C GLU A 148 4.49 13.88 15.81
N LYS A 149 3.19 14.01 16.10
CA LYS A 149 2.50 13.26 17.16
C LYS A 149 2.56 11.73 16.96
N GLU A 150 2.60 11.27 15.71
CA GLU A 150 2.62 9.86 15.33
C GLU A 150 4.04 9.27 15.29
N LYS A 151 5.07 10.12 15.39
CA LYS A 151 6.47 9.74 15.16
C LYS A 151 6.95 8.56 16.00
N GLN A 152 6.63 8.55 17.30
CA GLN A 152 7.03 7.46 18.18
C GLN A 152 6.36 6.13 17.80
N ARG A 153 5.10 6.17 17.38
CA ARG A 153 4.36 4.99 16.91
C ARG A 153 4.95 4.48 15.59
N LEU A 154 5.27 5.39 14.67
CA LEU A 154 5.93 5.07 13.40
C LEU A 154 7.31 4.42 13.62
N ILE A 155 8.16 5.01 14.46
CA ILE A 155 9.49 4.46 14.79
C ILE A 155 9.36 3.05 15.37
N SER A 156 8.43 2.85 16.31
CA SER A 156 8.16 1.52 16.89
C SER A 156 7.67 0.52 15.83
N ALA A 157 6.84 0.96 14.88
CA ALA A 157 6.39 0.12 13.77
C ALA A 157 7.55 -0.26 12.84
N LEU A 158 8.42 0.68 12.48
CA LEU A 158 9.61 0.44 11.66
C LEU A 158 10.63 -0.48 12.37
N ASP A 159 10.82 -0.31 13.67
CA ASP A 159 11.69 -1.18 14.47
C ASP A 159 11.22 -2.65 14.47
N ARG A 160 9.90 -2.90 14.44
CA ARG A 160 9.36 -4.27 14.26
C ARG A 160 9.65 -4.86 12.88
N CYS A 161 9.93 -4.03 11.89
CA CYS A 161 10.42 -4.46 10.57
C CYS A 161 11.95 -4.60 10.53
N GLY A 162 12.67 -4.17 11.56
CA GLY A 162 14.13 -4.06 11.54
C GLY A 162 14.64 -2.95 10.62
N ILE A 163 13.82 -1.93 10.37
CA ILE A 163 14.12 -0.80 9.48
C ILE A 163 14.20 0.48 10.32
N LYS A 164 15.13 1.37 9.99
CA LYS A 164 15.22 2.71 10.55
C LYS A 164 14.62 3.75 9.59
N GLU A 165 14.13 4.83 10.17
CA GLU A 165 13.48 5.92 9.40
C GLU A 165 14.37 6.49 8.29
N TRP A 166 15.68 6.62 8.55
CA TRP A 166 16.66 7.14 7.58
C TRP A 166 17.02 6.15 6.47
N GLU A 167 16.54 4.90 6.53
CA GLU A 167 16.66 3.92 5.46
C GLU A 167 15.50 4.03 4.45
N LEU A 168 14.51 4.88 4.71
CA LEU A 168 13.38 5.12 3.81
C LEU A 168 13.74 6.17 2.75
N PHE A 169 13.44 5.86 1.50
CA PHE A 169 13.51 6.79 0.38
C PHE A 169 12.16 7.46 0.19
N ASN A 170 12.14 8.79 0.28
CA ASN A 170 10.93 9.57 0.06
C ASN A 170 10.50 9.51 -1.41
N VAL A 171 9.19 9.38 -1.61
CA VAL A 171 8.56 9.44 -2.93
C VAL A 171 8.30 10.90 -3.28
N ASP A 172 8.73 11.30 -4.48
CA ASP A 172 8.34 12.60 -5.04
C ASP A 172 6.87 12.56 -5.47
N ASN A 173 6.05 13.35 -4.78
CA ASN A 173 4.60 13.39 -4.91
C ASN A 173 4.09 14.74 -5.47
N CYS A 174 4.97 15.58 -6.02
CA CYS A 174 4.69 16.99 -6.36
C CYS A 174 4.05 17.24 -7.74
N SER A 175 4.05 16.29 -8.68
CA SER A 175 3.59 16.54 -10.07
C SER A 175 2.89 15.33 -10.71
N CYS A 176 1.81 14.89 -10.07
CA CYS A 176 1.08 13.68 -10.44
C CYS A 176 -0.15 13.98 -11.31
N GLU A 177 0.06 14.43 -12.54
CA GLU A 177 -1.02 14.76 -13.46
C GLU A 177 -1.56 13.54 -14.23
N ASN A 178 -2.87 13.55 -14.52
CA ASN A 178 -3.55 12.54 -15.35
C ASN A 178 -3.27 11.10 -14.90
N VAL A 179 -3.27 10.86 -13.59
CA VAL A 179 -3.03 9.54 -13.01
C VAL A 179 -4.10 8.55 -13.48
N PRO A 180 -3.72 7.36 -14.02
CA PRO A 180 -4.67 6.39 -14.57
C PRO A 180 -5.31 5.57 -13.44
N LEU A 181 -6.15 6.22 -12.65
CA LEU A 181 -6.91 5.63 -11.55
C LEU A 181 -8.16 4.88 -12.03
N GLY A 182 -9.00 4.48 -11.08
CA GLY A 182 -10.25 3.77 -11.34
C GLY A 182 -10.12 2.26 -11.13
N ILE A 183 -11.24 1.66 -10.74
CA ILE A 183 -11.38 0.22 -10.48
C ILE A 183 -12.45 -0.36 -11.40
N PRO A 184 -12.44 -1.68 -11.66
CA PRO A 184 -13.49 -2.30 -12.48
C PRO A 184 -14.89 -2.07 -11.90
N ASP A 185 -15.87 -1.82 -12.77
CA ASP A 185 -17.28 -1.68 -12.36
C ASP A 185 -17.75 -2.85 -11.51
N GLY A 186 -18.58 -2.59 -10.50
CA GLY A 186 -19.09 -3.62 -9.58
C GLY A 186 -18.05 -4.18 -8.61
N SER A 187 -16.89 -3.54 -8.49
CA SER A 187 -15.98 -3.78 -7.36
C SER A 187 -16.62 -3.28 -6.07
N SER A 188 -16.32 -3.96 -4.96
CA SER A 188 -16.73 -3.52 -3.61
C SER A 188 -15.55 -2.96 -2.85
N LEU A 189 -15.84 -1.96 -2.00
CA LEU A 189 -14.86 -1.22 -1.22
C LEU A 189 -14.82 -1.82 0.19
N HIS A 190 -15.15 -1.04 1.22
CA HIS A 190 -15.17 -1.47 2.61
C HIS A 190 -16.29 -2.47 2.92
N SER A 191 -16.03 -3.37 3.87
CA SER A 191 -17.01 -4.34 4.39
C SER A 191 -17.45 -4.04 5.82
N ILE A 192 -16.57 -3.48 6.64
CA ILE A 192 -16.75 -3.22 8.08
C ILE A 192 -16.38 -1.78 8.42
N ILE A 193 -15.18 -1.33 8.02
CA ILE A 193 -14.68 0.00 8.39
C ILE A 193 -15.50 1.07 7.67
N GLN A 194 -16.04 2.02 8.42
CA GLN A 194 -16.58 3.26 7.86
C GLN A 194 -15.52 4.36 7.91
N VAL A 195 -15.30 5.00 6.76
CA VAL A 195 -14.39 6.12 6.58
C VAL A 195 -15.23 7.38 6.48
N ASN A 196 -15.08 8.28 7.46
CA ASN A 196 -15.84 9.53 7.52
C ASN A 196 -15.01 10.68 6.94
N GLU A 197 -15.57 11.43 5.99
CA GLU A 197 -14.92 12.58 5.31
C GLU A 197 -14.45 13.70 6.27
N GLN A 198 -15.03 13.80 7.46
CA GLN A 198 -14.81 14.92 8.40
C GLN A 198 -13.38 15.06 8.93
N THR A 199 -12.49 14.09 8.69
CA THR A 199 -11.08 14.14 9.12
C THR A 199 -10.14 14.83 8.13
N HIS A 200 -10.57 15.11 6.89
CA HIS A 200 -9.72 15.75 5.88
C HIS A 200 -9.94 17.28 5.73
N SER A 201 -10.88 17.88 6.46
CA SER A 201 -11.23 19.31 6.32
C SER A 201 -10.50 20.23 7.30
N SER A 202 -9.41 19.80 7.93
CA SER A 202 -8.70 20.66 8.89
C SER A 202 -7.21 20.32 8.97
N VAL A 203 -6.41 20.91 8.07
CA VAL A 203 -5.24 21.78 8.35
C VAL A 203 -4.92 22.55 7.07
#